data_AF-A0A5C3EMZ9-F1
#
_entry.id   AF-A0A5C3EMZ9-F1
#
_cell.length_a   1.000
_cell.length_b   1.000
_cell.length_c   1.000
_cell.angle_alpha   90.00
_cell.angle_beta   90.00
_cell.angle_gamma   90.00
#
_symmetry.space_group_name_H-M   'P 1'
#
loop_
_entity.id
_entity.type
_entity.pdbx_description
1 polymer ?
#
loop_
_entity_poly.entity_id
_entity_poly.type
_entity_poly.pdbx_seq_one_letter_code
_entity_poly.pdbx_strand_id
1 'polypeptide(L)'
;MEEGELSTTTNTVASGGDELYNALHQRLVASGEWQRLLILLRRMLDECGWETQFQQHATSKAKQQPVLSVPDLIDVLTPHAKDTLPPHVKAHLLEKLRDFLDRNLEDA
;
A
#
# COMPACT_ATOMS: atom_id res chain seq x y z
N MET A 1 -41.36 -26.14 25.40
CA MET A 1 -40.28 -27.11 25.66
C MET A 1 -40.16 -27.92 24.39
N GLU A 2 -39.08 -27.88 23.63
CA GLU A 2 -37.72 -27.40 23.89
C GLU A 2 -37.03 -27.37 22.51
N GLU A 3 -36.33 -26.27 22.20
CA GLU A 3 -35.08 -26.14 21.40
C GLU A 3 -35.01 -26.87 20.03
N GLY A 4 -34.72 -26.22 18.89
CA GLY A 4 -33.67 -25.23 18.71
C GLY A 4 -32.43 -25.90 18.10
N GLU A 5 -32.49 -26.32 16.83
CA GLU A 5 -31.29 -26.76 16.10
C GLU A 5 -30.60 -25.54 15.45
N LEU A 6 -29.51 -25.14 16.10
CA LEU A 6 -28.61 -24.07 15.69
C LEU A 6 -27.99 -24.37 14.33
N SER A 7 -28.38 -23.60 13.31
CA SER A 7 -27.56 -23.40 12.12
C SER A 7 -26.54 -22.28 12.39
N THR A 8 -25.40 -22.63 12.95
CA THR A 8 -24.24 -21.72 12.96
C THR A 8 -22.95 -22.53 12.90
N THR A 9 -22.33 -22.62 11.72
CA THR A 9 -20.86 -22.67 11.54
C THR A 9 -20.51 -22.76 10.06
N THR A 10 -20.70 -21.65 9.35
CA THR A 10 -20.07 -21.43 8.04
C THR A 10 -19.42 -20.04 8.02
N ASN A 11 -18.39 -19.81 8.86
CA ASN A 11 -17.35 -18.81 8.57
C ASN A 11 -16.20 -18.86 9.60
N THR A 12 -15.07 -19.53 9.30
CA THR A 12 -13.88 -19.51 10.20
C THR A 12 -12.54 -19.52 9.45
N VAL A 13 -12.50 -19.35 8.12
CA VAL A 13 -11.26 -19.49 7.35
C VAL A 13 -10.55 -18.17 6.99
N ALA A 14 -11.10 -17.00 7.37
CA ALA A 14 -10.53 -15.70 6.99
C ALA A 14 -9.53 -15.10 8.01
N SER A 15 -9.52 -15.55 9.27
CA SER A 15 -8.83 -14.83 10.36
C SER A 15 -7.31 -15.02 10.42
N GLY A 16 -6.80 -16.22 10.13
CA GLY A 16 -5.38 -16.52 10.33
C GLY A 16 -4.42 -15.80 9.37
N GLY A 17 -4.88 -15.45 8.15
CA GLY A 17 -4.08 -14.72 7.18
C GLY A 17 -3.89 -13.25 7.57
N ASP A 18 -4.93 -12.62 8.11
CA ASP A 18 -4.91 -11.23 8.54
C ASP A 18 -4.04 -11.04 9.79
N GLU A 19 -4.08 -12.01 10.72
CA GLU A 19 -3.21 -12.02 11.91
C GLU A 19 -1.72 -12.12 11.55
N LEU A 20 -1.37 -13.02 10.63
CA LEU A 20 0.01 -13.16 10.14
C LEU A 20 0.49 -11.89 9.41
N TYR A 21 -0.35 -11.34 8.53
CA TYR A 21 -0.06 -10.09 7.83
C TYR A 21 0.22 -8.96 8.81
N ASN A 22 -0.64 -8.80 9.83
CA ASN A 22 -0.48 -7.77 10.85
C ASN A 22 0.81 -7.95 11.65
N ALA A 23 1.14 -9.19 12.06
CA ALA A 23 2.37 -9.47 12.78
C ALA A 23 3.63 -9.13 11.95
N LEU A 24 3.64 -9.52 10.67
CA LEU A 24 4.74 -9.21 9.75
C LEU A 24 4.86 -7.70 9.50
N HIS A 25 3.73 -7.01 9.31
CA HIS A 25 3.72 -5.56 9.12
C HIS A 25 4.24 -4.83 10.37
N GLN A 26 3.83 -5.24 11.57
CA GLN A 26 4.35 -4.70 12.82
C GLN A 26 5.87 -4.89 12.93
N ARG A 27 6.40 -6.07 12.54
CA ARG A 27 7.83 -6.33 12.51
C ARG A 27 8.57 -5.46 11.49
N LEU A 28 8.00 -5.27 10.30
CA LEU A 28 8.52 -4.40 9.25
C LEU A 28 8.61 -2.93 9.71
N VAL A 29 7.62 -2.47 10.49
CA VAL A 29 7.62 -1.13 11.08
C VAL A 29 8.63 -1.03 12.22
N ALA A 30 8.63 -1.97 13.17
CA ALA A 30 9.49 -1.95 14.36
C ALA A 30 10.99 -2.05 14.04
N SER A 31 11.34 -2.77 12.97
CA SER A 31 12.73 -2.87 12.46
C SER A 31 13.21 -1.60 11.73
N GLY A 32 12.31 -0.68 11.40
CA GLY A 32 12.61 0.52 10.60
C GLY A 32 12.70 0.27 9.09
N GLU A 33 12.55 -0.98 8.64
CA GLU A 33 12.58 -1.34 7.22
C GLU A 33 11.42 -0.70 6.44
N TRP A 34 10.26 -0.52 7.08
CA TRP A 34 9.15 0.24 6.49
C TRP A 34 9.55 1.67 6.10
N GLN A 35 10.20 2.41 7.01
CA GLN A 35 10.65 3.77 6.74
C GLN A 35 11.74 3.77 5.65
N ARG A 36 12.65 2.79 5.64
CA ARG A 36 13.67 2.65 4.59
C ARG A 36 13.06 2.41 3.22
N LEU A 37 12.04 1.56 3.12
CA LEU A 37 11.28 1.33 1.88
C LEU A 37 10.57 2.59 1.40
N LEU A 38 9.97 3.36 2.31
CA LEU A 38 9.32 4.63 1.96
C LEU A 38 10.33 5.67 1.42
N ILE A 39 11.50 5.78 2.05
CA ILE A 39 12.58 6.67 1.57
C ILE A 39 13.08 6.22 0.20
N LEU A 40 13.29 4.92 0.01
CA LEU A 40 13.70 4.35 -1.27
C LEU A 40 12.67 4.62 -2.37
N LEU A 41 11.39 4.35 -2.09
CA LEU A 41 10.29 4.65 -3.02
C LEU A 41 10.31 6.13 -3.42
N ARG A 42 10.37 7.05 -2.45
CA ARG A 42 10.38 8.50 -2.71
C ARG A 42 11.55 8.89 -3.60
N ARG A 43 12.76 8.40 -3.29
CA ARG A 43 13.97 8.66 -4.07
C ARG A 43 13.85 8.16 -5.50
N MET A 44 13.38 6.92 -5.70
CA MET A 44 13.23 6.36 -7.05
C MET A 44 12.19 7.13 -7.88
N LEU A 45 11.09 7.56 -7.27
CA LEU A 45 10.06 8.35 -7.94
C LEU A 45 10.55 9.75 -8.33
N ASP A 46 11.42 10.35 -7.53
CA ASP A 46 12.11 11.60 -7.85
C ASP A 46 13.12 11.40 -9.00
N GLU A 47 14.02 10.42 -8.88
CA GLU A 47 15.08 10.16 -9.86
C GLU A 47 14.55 9.80 -11.25
N CYS A 48 13.42 9.07 -11.35
CA CYS A 48 12.78 8.77 -12.63
C CYS A 48 11.88 9.90 -13.16
N GLY A 49 11.79 11.02 -12.44
CA GLY A 49 10.98 12.19 -12.82
C GLY A 49 9.46 11.99 -12.67
N TRP A 50 9.02 10.90 -12.03
CA TRP A 50 7.59 10.64 -11.81
C TRP A 50 6.98 11.70 -10.88
N GLU A 51 7.69 12.10 -9.81
CA GLU A 51 7.19 13.11 -8.86
C GLU A 51 6.85 14.43 -9.57
N THR A 52 7.72 14.88 -10.46
CA THR A 52 7.51 16.11 -11.24
C THR A 52 6.30 15.98 -12.18
N GLN A 53 6.20 14.86 -12.90
CA GLN A 53 5.05 14.61 -13.81
C GLN A 53 3.73 14.55 -13.05
N PHE A 54 3.72 13.87 -11.89
CA PHE A 54 2.56 13.76 -11.04
C PHE A 54 2.14 15.13 -10.48
N GLN A 55 3.10 15.96 -10.05
CA GLN A 55 2.82 17.33 -9.58
C GLN A 55 2.26 18.22 -10.69
N GLN A 56 2.77 18.10 -11.92
CA GLN A 56 2.23 18.81 -13.09
C GLN A 56 0.78 18.39 -13.38
N HIS A 57 0.49 17.08 -13.31
CA HIS A 57 -0.87 16.56 -13.46
C HIS A 57 -1.80 17.10 -12.37
N ALA A 58 -1.38 17.04 -11.10
CA ALA A 58 -2.12 17.59 -9.96
C ALA A 58 -2.41 19.08 -10.13
N THR A 59 -1.42 19.86 -10.55
CA THR A 59 -1.57 21.29 -10.81
C THR A 59 -2.55 21.56 -11.94
N SER A 60 -2.51 20.75 -13.01
CA SER A 60 -3.45 20.85 -14.13
C SER A 60 -4.89 20.57 -13.69
N LYS A 61 -5.10 19.51 -12.88
CA LYS A 61 -6.42 19.18 -12.32
C LYS A 61 -6.95 20.25 -11.38
N ALA A 62 -6.11 20.77 -10.48
CA ALA A 62 -6.48 21.85 -9.58
C ALA A 62 -6.92 23.11 -10.33
N LYS A 63 -6.22 23.47 -11.43
CA LYS A 63 -6.57 24.62 -12.27
C LYS A 63 -7.88 24.45 -13.04
N GLN A 64 -8.31 23.21 -13.30
CA GLN A 64 -9.57 22.90 -13.99
C GLN A 64 -10.78 22.95 -13.05
N GLN A 65 -10.58 22.94 -11.74
CA GLN A 65 -11.67 23.01 -10.78
C GLN A 65 -12.15 24.47 -10.60
N PRO A 66 -13.47 24.74 -10.71
CA PRO A 66 -14.01 26.07 -10.45
C PRO A 66 -13.88 26.47 -8.97
N VAL A 67 -13.94 25.48 -8.07
CA VAL A 67 -13.68 25.61 -6.64
C VAL A 67 -12.69 24.52 -6.25
N LEU A 68 -11.55 24.93 -5.68
CA LEU A 68 -10.51 23.99 -5.28
C LEU A 68 -10.98 23.12 -4.11
N SER A 69 -10.97 21.81 -4.31
CA SER A 69 -11.38 20.83 -3.30
C SER A 69 -10.34 19.72 -3.22
N VAL A 70 -9.69 19.62 -2.05
CA VAL A 70 -8.64 18.63 -1.79
C VAL A 70 -9.18 17.19 -1.84
N PRO A 71 -10.35 16.86 -1.26
CA PRO A 71 -10.92 15.52 -1.38
C PRO A 71 -11.14 15.09 -2.83
N ASP A 72 -11.74 15.97 -3.65
CA ASP A 72 -11.97 15.68 -5.08
C ASP A 72 -10.66 15.49 -5.85
N LEU A 73 -9.61 16.24 -5.50
CA LEU A 73 -8.28 16.00 -6.07
C LEU A 73 -7.72 14.65 -5.63
N ILE A 74 -7.86 14.24 -4.37
CA ILE A 74 -7.39 12.94 -3.90
C ILE A 74 -8.11 11.80 -4.64
N ASP A 75 -9.42 11.91 -4.84
CA ASP A 75 -10.23 10.92 -5.56
C ASP A 75 -9.77 10.72 -7.02
N VAL A 76 -9.32 11.79 -7.67
CA VAL A 76 -8.81 11.72 -9.06
C VAL A 76 -7.32 11.35 -9.11
N LEU A 77 -6.52 11.88 -8.21
CA LEU A 77 -5.06 11.72 -8.23
C LEU A 77 -4.60 10.36 -7.71
N THR A 78 -5.30 9.78 -6.73
CA THR A 78 -4.95 8.46 -6.18
C THR A 78 -4.97 7.33 -7.24
N PRO A 79 -6.04 7.16 -8.04
CA PRO A 79 -6.04 6.14 -9.09
C PRO A 79 -4.99 6.45 -10.17
N HIS A 80 -4.81 7.72 -10.54
CA HIS A 80 -3.77 8.11 -11.50
C HIS A 80 -2.36 7.79 -10.99
N ALA A 81 -2.09 8.00 -9.71
CA ALA A 81 -0.80 7.67 -9.11
C ALA A 81 -0.51 6.16 -9.17
N LYS A 82 -1.53 5.33 -8.91
CA LYS A 82 -1.42 3.86 -8.97
C LYS A 82 -1.21 3.34 -10.38
N ASP A 83 -1.87 3.95 -11.36
CA ASP A 83 -1.78 3.57 -12.78
C ASP A 83 -0.44 3.97 -13.41
N THR A 84 0.04 5.18 -13.10
CA THR A 84 1.27 5.73 -13.68
C THR A 84 2.54 5.32 -12.95
N LEU A 85 2.43 4.54 -11.87
CA LEU A 85 3.58 4.08 -11.10
C LEU A 85 4.52 3.26 -12.00
N PRO A 86 5.81 3.64 -12.12
CA PRO A 86 6.70 2.95 -13.05
C PRO A 86 6.91 1.48 -12.64
N PRO A 87 6.81 0.51 -13.58
CA PRO A 87 6.91 -0.92 -13.26
C PRO A 87 8.23 -1.30 -12.58
N HIS A 88 9.33 -0.66 -12.96
CA HIS A 88 10.65 -0.94 -12.39
C HIS A 88 10.75 -0.52 -10.91
N VAL A 89 10.11 0.58 -10.51
CA VAL A 89 10.03 1.02 -9.10
C VAL A 89 9.26 0.01 -8.27
N LYS A 90 8.09 -0.42 -8.78
CA LYS A 90 7.26 -1.44 -8.13
C LYS A 90 8.00 -2.78 -7.99
N ALA A 91 8.69 -3.22 -9.04
CA ALA A 91 9.45 -4.46 -9.03
C ALA A 91 10.57 -4.43 -7.98
N HIS A 92 11.33 -3.32 -7.91
CA HIS A 92 12.43 -3.18 -6.96
C HIS A 92 11.95 -3.17 -5.50
N LEU A 93 10.85 -2.47 -5.20
CA LEU A 93 10.28 -2.48 -3.85
C LEU A 93 9.72 -3.83 -3.45
N LEU A 94 9.10 -4.55 -4.39
CA LEU A 94 8.63 -5.92 -4.14
C LEU A 94 9.79 -6.89 -3.90
N GLU A 95 10.91 -6.74 -4.60
CA GLU A 95 12.14 -7.49 -4.32
C GLU A 95 12.60 -7.24 -2.89
N LYS A 96 12.74 -5.97 -2.46
CA LYS A 96 13.16 -5.65 -1.08
C LYS A 96 12.18 -6.14 -0.02
N LEU A 97 10.88 -6.09 -0.30
CA LEU A 97 9.88 -6.65 0.61
C LEU A 97 9.99 -8.17 0.69
N ARG A 98 10.22 -8.87 -0.43
CA ARG A 98 10.46 -10.32 -0.45
C ARG A 98 11.73 -10.69 0.31
N ASP A 99 12.83 -9.98 0.09
CA ASP A 99 14.09 -10.19 0.82
C ASP A 99 13.89 -10.00 2.33
N PHE A 100 13.07 -9.03 2.74
CA PHE A 100 12.71 -8.87 4.15
C PHE A 100 11.91 -10.06 4.67
N LEU A 101 10.87 -10.47 3.95
CA LEU A 101 9.99 -11.56 4.35
C LEU A 101 10.77 -12.88 4.46
N ASP A 102 11.62 -13.20 3.49
CA ASP A 102 12.46 -14.40 3.48
C ASP A 102 13.30 -14.50 4.76
N ARG A 103 14.10 -13.46 5.03
CA ARG A 103 14.92 -13.34 6.25
C ARG A 103 14.12 -13.41 7.56
N ASN A 104 12.86 -12.99 7.56
CA ASN A 104 12.03 -12.94 8.78
C ASN A 104 11.14 -14.17 8.97
N LEU A 105 10.98 -14.99 7.93
CA LEU A 105 10.26 -16.26 7.96
C LEU A 105 11.20 -17.44 8.21
N GLU A 106 12.49 -17.34 7.88
CA GLU A 106 13.51 -18.32 8.26
C GLU A 106 13.84 -18.28 9.76
N ASP A 107 13.68 -17.13 10.41
CA ASP A 107 13.89 -16.90 11.85
C ASP A 107 12.63 -17.20 12.71
N ALA A 108 11.54 -17.66 12.12
CA ALA A 108 10.24 -17.93 12.77
C ALA A 108 9.95 -19.44 12.88
#